data_AF-R2PYK2-F1
#
_entry.id   AF-R2PYK2-F1
#
_cell.length_a   1.000
_cell.length_b   1.000
_cell.length_c   1.000
_cell.angle_alpha   90.00
_cell.angle_beta   90.00
_cell.angle_gamma   90.00
#
_symmetry.space_group_name_H-M   'P 1'
#
loop_
_entity.id
_entity.type
_entity.pdbx_description
1 polymer ?
#
loop_
_entity_poly.entity_id
_entity_poly.type
_entity_poly.pdbx_seq_one_letter_code
_entity_poly.pdbx_strand_id
1 'polypeptide(L)'
;MNVWQTKHYLRLWQGFAELSGELTEWDTKAATIFFNALKKLDKDDVAFLADKYVTHVRNRVVSPVYGKPFSSEPATDKTMAELNEMDTLSYTRKRVKIEAKFQVAFNEIAKVYDKKRLDNLPEFNLIMGKLFLKSYEPTPLGCLRDELVFTVDPAQAKVFQQGDREAATLIRDLKLEKWEPNPDKWFATIYFDDE
;
A
#
# COMPACT_ATOMS: atom_id res chain seq x y z
N MET A 1 -3.98 8.12 -2.09
CA MET A 1 -4.29 6.68 -2.20
C MET A 1 -5.27 6.52 -3.35
N ASN A 2 -4.93 5.74 -4.38
CA ASN A 2 -5.65 5.68 -5.66
C ASN A 2 -6.79 4.63 -5.60
N VAL A 3 -7.88 4.84 -6.35
CA VAL A 3 -9.06 3.93 -6.47
C VAL A 3 -8.68 2.48 -6.79
N TRP A 4 -7.50 2.27 -7.38
CA TRP A 4 -6.94 0.95 -7.67
C TRP A 4 -6.61 0.10 -6.44
N GLN A 5 -6.32 0.71 -5.28
CA GLN A 5 -5.88 -0.02 -4.08
C GLN A 5 -7.03 -0.72 -3.33
N THR A 6 -8.25 -0.18 -3.31
CA THR A 6 -9.37 -0.82 -2.60
C THR A 6 -9.99 -1.98 -3.34
N LYS A 7 -10.06 -1.92 -4.68
CA LYS A 7 -10.44 -3.09 -5.49
C LYS A 7 -9.49 -4.25 -5.30
N HIS A 8 -8.21 -3.97 -5.07
CA HIS A 8 -7.25 -5.01 -4.75
C HIS A 8 -7.61 -5.68 -3.41
N TYR A 9 -7.87 -4.92 -2.35
CA TYR A 9 -8.26 -5.51 -1.06
C TYR A 9 -9.57 -6.30 -1.11
N LEU A 10 -10.56 -5.89 -1.90
CA LEU A 10 -11.78 -6.68 -2.12
C LEU A 10 -11.48 -8.06 -2.75
N ARG A 11 -10.47 -8.14 -3.63
CA ARG A 11 -9.98 -9.42 -4.17
C ARG A 11 -9.23 -10.26 -3.14
N LEU A 12 -8.73 -9.66 -2.06
CA LEU A 12 -8.03 -10.39 -0.98
C LEU A 12 -8.98 -10.87 0.11
N TRP A 13 -10.28 -10.53 0.06
CA TRP A 13 -11.24 -10.79 1.14
C TRP A 13 -11.18 -12.25 1.63
N GLN A 14 -11.34 -13.22 0.72
CA GLN A 14 -11.30 -14.64 1.09
C GLN A 14 -9.95 -15.04 1.70
N GLY A 15 -8.84 -14.59 1.12
CA GLY A 15 -7.51 -14.84 1.67
C GLY A 15 -7.33 -14.30 3.08
N PHE A 16 -7.79 -13.07 3.35
CA PHE A 16 -7.76 -12.48 4.68
C PHE A 16 -8.59 -13.27 5.70
N ALA A 17 -9.74 -13.82 5.29
CA ALA A 17 -10.58 -14.61 6.18
C ALA A 17 -9.98 -16.01 6.45
N GLU A 18 -9.59 -16.72 5.39
CA GLU A 18 -9.12 -18.11 5.45
C GLU A 18 -7.73 -18.24 6.10
N LEU A 19 -6.83 -17.28 5.86
CA LEU A 19 -5.47 -17.31 6.39
C LEU A 19 -5.27 -16.39 7.60
N SER A 20 -6.34 -15.97 8.27
CA SER A 20 -6.30 -14.99 9.37
C SER A 20 -5.28 -15.30 10.49
N GLY A 21 -4.98 -16.58 10.74
CA GLY A 21 -3.97 -17.02 11.72
C GLY A 21 -2.54 -17.16 11.18
N GLU A 22 -2.35 -17.00 9.87
CA GLU A 22 -1.08 -17.17 9.16
C GLU A 22 -0.62 -15.89 8.44
N LEU A 23 -1.39 -14.80 8.54
CA LEU A 23 -1.08 -13.55 7.87
C LEU A 23 0.24 -12.97 8.38
N THR A 24 1.02 -12.39 7.47
CA THR A 24 2.15 -11.53 7.85
C THR A 24 1.66 -10.35 8.69
N GLU A 25 2.57 -9.66 9.40
CA GLU A 25 2.21 -8.44 10.14
C GLU A 25 1.56 -7.40 9.23
N TRP A 26 2.08 -7.25 8.01
CA TRP A 26 1.55 -6.33 7.02
C TRP A 26 0.14 -6.72 6.55
N ASP A 27 -0.09 -8.00 6.22
CA ASP A 27 -1.41 -8.49 5.81
C ASP A 27 -2.41 -8.49 6.96
N THR A 28 -1.96 -8.70 8.19
CA THR A 28 -2.77 -8.57 9.41
C THR A 28 -3.27 -7.13 9.57
N LYS A 29 -2.38 -6.15 9.38
CA LYS A 29 -2.77 -4.73 9.36
C LYS A 29 -3.78 -4.46 8.24
N ALA A 30 -3.51 -4.92 7.02
CA ALA A 30 -4.38 -4.71 5.87
C ALA A 30 -5.78 -5.34 6.09
N ALA A 31 -5.85 -6.59 6.56
CA ALA A 31 -7.08 -7.30 6.90
C ALA A 31 -7.85 -6.57 8.00
N THR A 32 -7.17 -6.06 9.02
CA THR A 32 -7.78 -5.31 10.12
C THR A 32 -8.45 -4.03 9.61
N ILE A 33 -7.76 -3.26 8.78
CA ILE A 33 -8.32 -2.05 8.16
C ILE A 33 -9.50 -2.44 7.25
N PHE A 34 -9.33 -3.48 6.43
CA PHE A 34 -10.34 -3.98 5.50
C PHE A 34 -11.66 -4.37 6.19
N PHE A 35 -11.62 -5.26 7.18
CA PHE A 35 -12.83 -5.72 7.86
C PHE A 35 -13.48 -4.63 8.71
N ASN A 36 -12.70 -3.72 9.29
CA ASN A 36 -13.27 -2.57 10.00
C ASN A 36 -13.91 -1.55 9.04
N ALA A 37 -13.38 -1.40 7.83
CA ALA A 37 -14.03 -0.61 6.79
C ALA A 37 -15.33 -1.25 6.32
N LEU A 38 -15.38 -2.58 6.14
CA LEU A 38 -16.63 -3.30 5.81
C LEU A 38 -17.72 -3.08 6.86
N LYS A 39 -17.38 -3.05 8.15
CA LYS A 39 -18.33 -2.77 9.25
C LYS A 39 -18.96 -1.37 9.21
N LYS A 40 -18.40 -0.44 8.42
CA LYS A 40 -18.93 0.92 8.24
C LYS A 40 -19.95 1.01 7.09
N LEU A 41 -20.07 -0.03 6.26
CA LEU A 41 -21.09 -0.10 5.23
C LEU A 41 -22.38 -0.71 5.76
N ASP A 42 -23.48 -0.40 5.07
CA ASP A 42 -24.76 -1.05 5.28
C ASP A 42 -24.67 -2.54 4.92
N LYS A 43 -25.47 -3.39 5.59
CA LYS A 43 -25.44 -4.85 5.37
C LYS A 43 -25.68 -5.23 3.92
N ASP A 44 -26.57 -4.52 3.23
CA ASP A 44 -26.90 -4.79 1.83
C ASP A 44 -25.72 -4.46 0.90
N ASP A 45 -24.98 -3.40 1.20
CA ASP A 45 -23.78 -3.02 0.46
C ASP A 45 -22.66 -4.05 0.67
N VAL A 46 -22.49 -4.56 1.89
CA VAL A 46 -21.54 -5.64 2.20
C VAL A 46 -21.95 -6.93 1.49
N ALA A 47 -23.22 -7.30 1.51
CA ALA A 47 -23.75 -8.49 0.83
C ALA A 47 -23.53 -8.38 -0.69
N PHE A 48 -23.81 -7.22 -1.28
CA PHE A 48 -23.59 -6.97 -2.70
C PHE A 48 -22.11 -7.11 -3.11
N LEU A 49 -21.19 -6.61 -2.28
CA LEU A 49 -19.76 -6.80 -2.52
C LEU A 49 -19.35 -8.25 -2.33
N ALA A 50 -19.81 -8.92 -1.27
CA ALA A 50 -19.49 -10.32 -1.00
C ALA A 50 -19.96 -11.23 -2.15
N ASP A 51 -21.15 -10.99 -2.69
CA ASP A 51 -21.70 -11.74 -3.81
C ASP A 51 -20.74 -11.75 -5.00
N LYS A 52 -20.17 -10.60 -5.35
CA LYS A 52 -19.20 -10.48 -6.45
C LYS A 52 -17.79 -10.98 -6.11
N TYR A 53 -17.28 -10.64 -4.93
CA TYR A 53 -15.85 -10.78 -4.60
C TYR A 53 -15.52 -12.06 -3.81
N VAL A 54 -16.54 -12.73 -3.28
CA VAL A 54 -16.41 -13.94 -2.45
C VAL A 54 -17.20 -15.09 -3.07
N THR A 55 -18.47 -14.89 -3.38
CA THR A 55 -19.35 -15.97 -3.88
C THR A 55 -19.06 -16.29 -5.35
N HIS A 56 -19.10 -15.28 -6.21
CA HIS A 56 -18.95 -15.46 -7.65
C HIS A 56 -17.54 -15.11 -8.13
N VAL A 57 -16.60 -16.01 -7.80
CA VAL A 57 -15.19 -15.90 -8.18
C VAL A 57 -14.89 -16.85 -9.35
N ARG A 58 -14.19 -16.36 -10.37
CA ARG A 58 -13.78 -17.14 -11.55
C ARG A 58 -12.57 -18.01 -11.25
N ASN A 59 -11.55 -17.44 -10.60
CA ASN A 59 -10.31 -18.11 -10.26
C ASN A 59 -9.79 -17.61 -8.92
N ARG A 60 -8.99 -18.44 -8.23
CA ARG A 60 -8.17 -17.99 -7.11
C ARG A 60 -6.69 -18.09 -7.48
N VAL A 61 -5.92 -17.10 -7.07
CA VAL A 61 -4.49 -17.00 -7.31
C VAL A 61 -3.74 -17.38 -6.05
N VAL A 62 -2.79 -18.30 -6.18
CA VAL A 62 -1.88 -18.74 -5.12
C VAL A 62 -0.92 -17.62 -4.77
N SER A 63 -0.85 -17.27 -3.49
CA SER A 63 0.16 -16.35 -2.98
C SER A 63 1.51 -17.08 -2.88
N PRO A 64 2.59 -16.52 -3.44
CA PRO A 64 3.93 -17.08 -3.24
C PRO A 64 4.39 -16.98 -1.78
N VAL A 65 3.83 -16.05 -0.99
CA VAL A 65 4.14 -15.89 0.44
C VAL A 65 3.55 -17.03 1.27
N TYR A 66 2.33 -17.44 0.95
CA TYR A 66 1.57 -18.41 1.75
C TYR A 66 1.57 -19.83 1.17
N GLY A 67 1.95 -20.00 -0.10
CA GLY A 67 1.79 -21.26 -0.83
C GLY A 67 0.33 -21.71 -0.98
N LYS A 68 -0.64 -20.83 -0.69
CA LYS A 68 -2.08 -21.09 -0.65
C LYS A 68 -2.83 -20.04 -1.48
N PRO A 69 -4.03 -20.34 -2.01
CA PRO A 69 -4.82 -19.36 -2.72
C PRO A 69 -5.27 -18.22 -1.80
N PHE A 70 -4.97 -16.97 -2.18
CA PHE A 70 -5.13 -15.79 -1.33
C PHE A 70 -5.93 -14.67 -2.00
N SER A 71 -5.75 -14.47 -3.31
CA SER A 71 -6.50 -13.45 -4.04
C SER A 71 -7.47 -14.07 -5.04
N SER A 72 -8.54 -13.34 -5.33
CA SER A 72 -9.66 -13.79 -6.14
C SER A 72 -9.76 -12.98 -7.43
N GLU A 73 -10.02 -13.66 -8.54
CA GLU A 73 -10.49 -13.03 -9.77
C GLU A 73 -12.02 -13.05 -9.79
N PRO A 74 -12.72 -11.94 -9.49
CA PRO A 74 -14.18 -11.94 -9.42
C PRO A 74 -14.82 -12.13 -10.81
N ALA A 75 -16.09 -12.54 -10.82
CA ALA A 75 -16.94 -12.55 -12.00
C ALA A 75 -17.04 -11.16 -12.65
N THR A 76 -17.35 -11.15 -13.94
CA THR A 76 -17.49 -9.89 -14.70
C THR A 76 -18.75 -9.14 -14.28
N ASP A 77 -18.80 -7.81 -14.49
CA ASP A 77 -20.02 -7.04 -14.23
C ASP A 77 -21.20 -7.52 -15.09
N LYS A 78 -20.93 -8.05 -16.30
CA LYS A 78 -21.95 -8.67 -17.16
C LYS A 78 -22.56 -9.91 -16.51
N THR A 79 -21.72 -10.85 -16.08
CA THR A 79 -22.15 -12.09 -15.41
C THR A 79 -22.97 -11.78 -14.15
N MET A 80 -22.50 -10.83 -13.34
CA MET A 80 -23.22 -10.48 -12.12
C MET A 80 -24.55 -9.78 -12.42
N ALA A 81 -24.61 -8.94 -13.46
CA ALA A 81 -25.85 -8.29 -13.87
C ALA A 81 -26.89 -9.31 -14.34
N GLU A 82 -26.49 -10.32 -15.11
CA GLU A 82 -27.36 -11.44 -15.51
C GLU A 82 -27.90 -12.19 -14.29
N LEU A 83 -27.04 -12.52 -13.32
CA LEU A 83 -27.44 -13.21 -12.07
C LEU A 83 -28.38 -12.38 -11.19
N ASN A 84 -28.28 -11.06 -11.24
CA ASN A 84 -29.09 -10.14 -10.46
C ASN A 84 -30.34 -9.64 -11.23
N GLU A 85 -30.59 -10.15 -12.44
CA GLU A 85 -31.67 -9.69 -13.33
C GLU A 85 -31.64 -8.16 -13.56
N MET A 86 -30.43 -7.60 -13.66
CA MET A 86 -30.17 -6.18 -13.86
C MET A 86 -29.51 -5.93 -15.22
N ASP A 87 -29.66 -4.73 -15.77
CA ASP A 87 -28.81 -4.31 -16.87
C ASP A 87 -27.36 -4.09 -16.39
N THR A 88 -26.39 -4.41 -17.25
CA THR A 88 -24.96 -4.35 -16.91
C THR A 88 -24.52 -2.96 -16.49
N LEU A 89 -25.09 -1.89 -17.06
CA LEU A 89 -24.70 -0.52 -16.74
C LEU A 89 -25.19 -0.12 -15.34
N SER A 90 -26.41 -0.47 -14.97
CA SER A 90 -26.97 -0.23 -13.63
C SER A 90 -26.25 -1.05 -12.58
N TYR A 91 -25.94 -2.32 -12.85
CA TYR A 91 -25.12 -3.14 -11.96
C TYR A 91 -23.74 -2.48 -11.73
N THR A 92 -23.08 -2.07 -12.82
CA THR A 92 -21.77 -1.40 -12.76
C THR A 92 -21.86 -0.11 -11.93
N ARG A 93 -22.86 0.73 -12.16
CA ARG A 93 -23.07 1.98 -11.41
C ARG A 93 -23.31 1.72 -9.93
N LYS A 94 -24.14 0.72 -9.59
CA LYS A 94 -24.40 0.32 -8.20
C LYS A 94 -23.10 -0.16 -7.54
N ARG A 95 -22.36 -1.07 -8.18
CA ARG A 95 -21.06 -1.55 -7.70
C ARG A 95 -20.09 -0.40 -7.43
N VAL A 96 -19.89 0.48 -8.42
CA VAL A 96 -18.95 1.60 -8.30
C VAL A 96 -19.34 2.54 -7.14
N LYS A 97 -20.62 2.81 -6.95
CA LYS A 97 -21.10 3.62 -5.84
C LYS A 97 -20.78 2.98 -4.49
N ILE A 98 -21.00 1.67 -4.35
CA ILE A 98 -20.72 0.93 -3.11
C ILE A 98 -19.22 0.85 -2.84
N GLU A 99 -18.41 0.57 -3.86
CA GLU A 99 -16.95 0.59 -3.76
C GLU A 99 -16.42 1.96 -3.35
N ALA A 100 -17.02 3.05 -3.83
CA ALA A 100 -16.65 4.40 -3.43
C ALA A 100 -16.93 4.64 -1.93
N LYS A 101 -18.09 4.18 -1.41
CA LYS A 101 -18.37 4.22 0.03
C LYS A 101 -17.33 3.43 0.83
N PHE A 102 -17.01 2.21 0.38
CA PHE A 102 -15.99 1.38 1.01
C PHE A 102 -14.62 2.07 1.01
N GLN A 103 -14.25 2.73 -0.09
CA GLN A 103 -13.00 3.47 -0.19
C GLN A 103 -12.90 4.63 0.79
N VAL A 104 -13.99 5.36 1.02
CA VAL A 104 -14.05 6.41 2.04
C VAL A 104 -13.81 5.81 3.43
N ALA A 105 -14.58 4.78 3.80
CA ALA A 105 -14.44 4.10 5.09
C ALA A 105 -13.03 3.52 5.29
N PHE A 106 -12.46 2.89 4.28
CA PHE A 106 -11.10 2.34 4.33
C PHE A 106 -10.06 3.42 4.60
N ASN A 107 -10.15 4.56 3.92
CA ASN A 107 -9.23 5.68 4.12
C ASN A 107 -9.31 6.25 5.54
N GLU A 108 -10.52 6.37 6.09
CA GLU A 108 -10.73 6.86 7.45
C GLU A 108 -10.09 5.92 8.49
N ILE A 109 -10.33 4.61 8.37
CA ILE A 109 -9.75 3.63 9.28
C ILE A 109 -8.23 3.56 9.14
N ALA A 110 -7.70 3.59 7.91
CA ALA A 110 -6.26 3.59 7.66
C ALA A 110 -5.57 4.79 8.34
N LYS A 111 -6.14 5.99 8.22
CA LYS A 111 -5.63 7.20 8.88
C LYS A 111 -5.59 7.06 10.40
N VAL A 112 -6.63 6.49 11.01
CA VAL A 112 -6.66 6.26 12.47
C VAL A 112 -5.58 5.26 12.88
N TYR A 113 -5.38 4.20 12.10
CA TYR A 113 -4.36 3.20 12.37
C TYR A 113 -2.95 3.78 12.26
N ASP A 114 -2.70 4.59 11.23
CA ASP A 114 -1.40 5.26 11.05
C ASP A 114 -1.14 6.31 12.13
N LYS A 115 -2.16 7.06 12.56
CA LYS A 115 -2.04 8.00 13.68
C LYS A 115 -1.69 7.28 14.98
N LYS A 116 -2.42 6.21 15.33
CA LYS A 116 -2.10 5.39 16.53
C LYS A 116 -0.69 4.80 16.47
N ARG A 117 -0.21 4.44 15.27
CA ARG A 117 1.17 4.00 15.09
C ARG A 117 2.14 5.13 15.42
N LEU A 118 1.93 6.33 14.86
CA LEU A 118 2.77 7.51 15.12
C LEU A 118 2.76 7.90 16.60
N ASP A 119 1.61 7.87 17.26
CA ASP A 119 1.46 8.21 18.68
C ASP A 119 2.18 7.19 19.62
N ASN A 120 2.42 5.97 19.14
CA ASN A 120 3.13 4.91 19.87
C ASN A 120 4.60 4.76 19.46
N LEU A 121 5.06 5.52 18.44
CA LEU A 121 6.49 5.58 18.19
C LEU A 121 7.12 6.29 19.38
N PRO A 122 8.24 5.79 19.93
CA PRO A 122 8.97 6.54 20.94
C PRO A 122 9.25 7.94 20.40
N GLU A 123 9.15 8.97 21.24
CA GLU A 123 9.67 10.28 20.85
C GLU A 123 11.17 10.14 20.67
N PHE A 124 11.63 10.32 19.43
CA PHE A 124 13.05 10.34 19.10
C PHE A 124 13.31 11.50 18.14
N ASN A 125 14.39 12.22 18.40
CA ASN A 125 14.95 13.16 17.44
C ASN A 125 15.72 12.35 16.39
N LEU A 126 15.19 12.30 15.17
CA LEU A 126 15.87 11.71 14.02
C LEU A 126 16.96 12.69 13.54
N ILE A 127 18.15 12.61 14.13
CA ILE A 127 19.31 13.37 13.67
C ILE A 127 19.91 12.63 12.48
N MET A 128 19.55 13.04 11.25
CA MET A 128 20.23 12.55 10.05
C MET A 128 21.39 13.49 9.70
N GLY A 129 22.61 12.98 9.79
CA GLY A 129 23.75 13.57 9.09
C GLY A 129 23.61 13.43 7.57
N LYS A 130 24.67 13.70 6.79
CA LYS A 130 24.67 13.41 5.35
C LYS A 130 24.53 11.90 5.14
N LEU A 131 23.32 11.46 4.79
CA LEU A 131 23.04 10.10 4.37
C LEU A 131 22.99 10.05 2.84
N PHE A 132 23.76 9.15 2.28
CA PHE A 132 23.77 8.86 0.86
C PHE A 132 22.91 7.62 0.61
N LEU A 133 22.15 7.61 -0.48
CA LEU A 133 21.47 6.40 -0.92
C LEU A 133 22.54 5.36 -1.29
N LYS A 134 22.50 4.16 -0.69
CA LYS A 134 23.42 3.04 -1.00
C LYS A 134 22.80 2.07 -2.00
N SER A 135 21.56 1.67 -1.75
CA SER A 135 20.82 0.74 -2.61
C SER A 135 19.32 0.85 -2.39
N TYR A 136 18.55 0.38 -3.37
CA TYR A 136 17.11 0.25 -3.30
C TYR A 136 16.68 -0.89 -4.22
N GLU A 137 15.60 -1.57 -3.88
CA GLU A 137 14.98 -2.57 -4.76
C GLU A 137 13.70 -2.01 -5.39
N PRO A 138 13.70 -1.76 -6.71
CA PRO A 138 12.48 -1.40 -7.41
C PRO A 138 11.55 -2.61 -7.48
N THR A 139 10.26 -2.37 -7.28
CA THR A 139 9.24 -3.40 -7.55
C THR A 139 9.17 -3.73 -9.04
N PRO A 140 8.61 -4.90 -9.41
CA PRO A 140 8.25 -5.21 -10.79
C PRO A 140 7.30 -4.19 -11.47
N LEU A 141 6.69 -3.29 -10.69
CA LEU A 141 5.80 -2.22 -11.14
C LEU A 141 6.50 -0.86 -11.24
N GLY A 142 7.82 -0.80 -11.01
CA GLY A 142 8.60 0.44 -11.06
C GLY A 142 8.40 1.37 -9.86
N CYS A 143 7.69 0.93 -8.82
CA CYS A 143 7.57 1.66 -7.55
C CYS A 143 8.76 1.34 -6.64
N LEU A 144 9.23 2.34 -5.90
CA LEU A 144 10.21 2.16 -4.82
C LEU A 144 9.55 1.42 -3.65
N ARG A 145 10.12 0.30 -3.20
CA ARG A 145 9.72 -0.33 -1.93
C ARG A 145 10.29 0.43 -0.73
N ASP A 146 9.77 0.11 0.45
CA ASP A 146 10.20 0.61 1.75
C ASP A 146 11.68 0.28 2.10
N GLU A 147 12.36 -0.53 1.28
CA GLU A 147 13.75 -0.95 1.48
C GLU A 147 14.73 0.00 0.78
N LEU A 148 14.73 1.26 1.23
CA LEU A 148 15.79 2.21 0.91
C LEU A 148 16.93 2.02 1.91
N VAL A 149 18.10 1.61 1.43
CA VAL A 149 19.30 1.50 2.26
C VAL A 149 20.11 2.78 2.12
N PHE A 150 20.31 3.47 3.25
CA PHE A 150 21.18 4.64 3.33
C PHE A 150 22.54 4.28 3.95
N THR A 151 23.56 5.05 3.60
CA THR A 151 24.92 4.94 4.14
C THR A 151 25.45 6.30 4.55
N VAL A 152 26.24 6.32 5.61
CA VAL A 152 27.04 7.51 6.00
C VAL A 152 28.39 7.54 5.28
N ASP A 153 28.83 6.43 4.68
CA ASP A 153 30.06 6.33 3.90
C ASP A 153 29.81 6.75 2.43
N PRO A 154 30.34 7.91 1.98
CA PRO A 154 30.15 8.40 0.62
C PRO A 154 30.77 7.47 -0.44
N ALA A 155 31.78 6.66 -0.11
CA ALA A 155 32.36 5.72 -1.05
C ALA A 155 31.40 4.56 -1.40
N GLN A 156 30.43 4.30 -0.53
CA GLN A 156 29.37 3.29 -0.73
C GLN A 156 28.10 3.89 -1.33
N ALA A 157 28.07 5.19 -1.62
CA ALA A 157 26.91 5.85 -2.20
C ALA A 157 26.64 5.33 -3.61
N LYS A 158 25.37 5.11 -3.92
CA LYS A 158 24.88 4.89 -5.27
C LYS A 158 25.14 6.14 -6.10
N VAL A 159 25.98 6.00 -7.11
CA VAL A 159 26.25 7.06 -8.09
C VAL A 159 25.33 6.88 -9.29
N PHE A 160 24.51 7.88 -9.58
CA PHE A 160 23.69 7.93 -10.79
C PHE A 160 24.43 8.66 -11.90
N GLN A 161 24.25 8.21 -13.14
CA GLN A 161 24.83 8.87 -14.30
C GLN A 161 23.97 10.06 -14.73
N GLN A 162 24.59 11.03 -15.39
CA GLN A 162 23.85 12.16 -15.96
C GLN A 162 22.84 11.66 -17.00
N GLY A 163 21.57 12.07 -16.86
CA GLY A 163 20.48 11.63 -17.75
C GLY A 163 19.82 10.31 -17.36
N ASP A 164 20.16 9.75 -16.20
CA ASP A 164 19.52 8.54 -15.67
C ASP A 164 18.03 8.79 -15.37
N ARG A 165 17.16 8.09 -16.11
CA ARG A 165 15.69 8.21 -16.01
C ARG A 165 15.16 7.62 -14.70
N GLU A 166 15.84 6.63 -14.15
CA GLU A 166 15.51 6.02 -12.88
C GLU A 166 15.85 6.97 -11.74
N ALA A 167 17.03 7.61 -11.81
CA ALA A 167 17.44 8.66 -10.88
C ALA A 167 16.47 9.84 -10.88
N ALA A 168 16.03 10.28 -12.07
CA ALA A 168 15.04 11.36 -12.20
C ALA A 168 13.69 11.01 -11.55
N THR A 169 13.28 9.74 -11.64
CA THR A 169 12.06 9.23 -11.02
C THR A 169 12.19 9.20 -9.50
N LEU A 170 13.30 8.68 -8.99
CA LEU A 170 13.65 8.68 -7.57
C LEU A 170 13.66 10.07 -6.95
N ILE A 171 14.34 11.02 -7.57
CA ILE A 171 14.43 12.42 -7.11
C ILE A 171 13.02 13.04 -7.03
N ARG A 172 12.20 12.84 -8.07
CA ARG A 172 10.85 13.37 -8.13
C ARG A 172 9.94 12.73 -7.08
N ASP A 173 9.99 11.41 -6.94
CA ASP A 173 9.04 10.65 -6.12
C ASP A 173 9.38 10.77 -4.62
N LEU A 174 10.67 10.85 -4.28
CA LEU A 174 11.16 11.03 -2.90
C LEU A 174 11.42 12.50 -2.52
N LYS A 175 11.24 13.45 -3.45
CA LYS A 175 11.54 14.88 -3.29
C LYS A 175 12.96 15.15 -2.79
N LEU A 176 13.94 14.43 -3.31
CA LEU A 176 15.35 14.59 -2.93
C LEU A 176 15.94 15.84 -3.59
N GLU A 177 16.83 16.54 -2.90
CA GLU A 177 17.59 17.64 -3.49
C GLU A 177 18.90 17.13 -4.11
N LYS A 178 19.22 17.58 -5.33
CA LYS A 178 20.51 17.27 -5.96
C LYS A 178 21.62 18.03 -5.21
N TRP A 179 22.61 17.31 -4.72
CA TRP A 179 23.82 17.90 -4.14
C TRP A 179 25.05 17.52 -4.98
N GLU A 180 25.90 18.50 -5.31
CA GLU A 180 27.17 18.24 -6.00
C GLU A 180 28.20 17.68 -5.00
N PRO A 181 28.92 16.58 -5.30
CA PRO A 181 29.94 16.04 -4.40
C PRO A 181 31.02 17.10 -4.13
N ASN A 182 31.11 17.60 -2.90
CA ASN A 182 32.16 18.54 -2.48
C ASN A 182 33.05 17.88 -1.42
N PRO A 183 34.28 17.46 -1.77
CA PRO A 183 35.20 16.78 -0.86
C PRO A 183 35.74 17.67 0.28
N ASP A 184 35.63 19.00 0.16
CA ASP A 184 36.19 19.97 1.12
C ASP A 184 35.19 20.47 2.17
N LYS A 185 33.94 19.99 2.15
CA LYS A 185 32.92 20.36 3.15
C LYS A 185 32.65 19.23 4.15
N TRP A 186 33.59 19.08 5.08
CA TRP A 186 33.36 18.43 6.38
C TRP A 186 32.72 19.47 7.31
N PHE A 187 31.42 19.35 7.60
CA PHE A 187 30.83 20.07 8.73
C PHE A 187 30.70 19.11 9.90
N ALA A 188 31.37 19.48 10.99
CA ALA A 188 31.21 18.92 12.32
C ALA A 188 30.25 19.79 13.14
N THR A 189 29.47 19.15 14.02
CA THR A 189 28.74 19.72 15.19
C THR A 189 27.46 20.53 14.86
N ILE A 190 26.34 20.41 15.61
CA ILE A 190 26.13 21.05 16.93
C ILE A 190 24.94 20.44 17.73
N TYR A 191 25.26 20.08 18.99
CA TYR A 191 24.59 20.08 20.31
C TYR A 191 23.21 19.41 20.60
N PHE A 192 23.22 18.64 21.68
CA PHE A 192 22.07 18.29 22.51
C PHE A 192 21.90 19.38 23.57
N ASP A 193 20.71 19.96 23.67
CA ASP A 193 20.27 20.58 24.92
C ASP A 193 19.42 19.53 25.64
N ASP A 194 19.81 19.21 26.87
CA ASP A 194 19.02 18.45 27.82
C ASP A 194 18.09 19.44 28.56
N GLU A 195 16.87 19.61 28.08
CA GLU A 195 15.69 20.00 28.89
C GLU A 195 14.44 19.24 28.45
#